data_AF-C1F2F1-F1
#
_entry.id   AF-C1F2F1-F1
#
_cell.length_a   1.000
_cell.length_b   1.000
_cell.length_c   1.000
_cell.angle_alpha   90.00
_cell.angle_beta   90.00
_cell.angle_gamma   90.00
#
_symmetry.space_group_name_H-M   'P 1'
#
loop_
_entity.id
_entity.type
_entity.pdbx_description
1 polymer ?
#
loop_
_entity_poly.entity_id
_entity_poly.type
_entity_poly.pdbx_seq_one_letter_code
_entity_poly.pdbx_strand_id
1 'polypeptide(L)'
;MAFVTDKTELKPGLILFRRGDVDHRMWYCRMKMPKADRYKTVSLKTTDIDVARERAFDQDADIRFRIKHDVPVFNHPFREVGREYLLTQEARAKRGEISAARPRKLRAVVEGALDKYVGSTQV
;
A
#
# COMPACT_ATOMS: atom_id res chain seq x y z
N MET A 1 17.25 20.44 -9.49
CA MET A 1 16.00 20.95 -8.87
C MET A 1 15.65 20.07 -7.67
N ALA A 2 15.15 20.63 -6.58
CA ALA A 2 14.79 19.85 -5.40
C ALA A 2 13.52 19.02 -5.66
N PHE A 3 13.55 17.73 -5.33
CA PHE A 3 12.41 16.81 -5.50
C PHE A 3 11.19 17.24 -4.67
N VAL A 4 11.42 17.81 -3.49
CA VAL A 4 10.40 18.33 -2.57
C VAL A 4 10.50 19.84 -2.51
N THR A 5 9.40 20.51 -2.78
CA THR A 5 9.21 21.96 -2.62
C THR A 5 8.04 22.24 -1.68
N ASP A 6 7.92 23.45 -1.15
CA ASP A 6 6.79 23.92 -0.33
C ASP A 6 6.42 22.95 0.82
N LYS A 7 7.42 22.46 1.57
CA LYS A 7 7.22 21.45 2.63
C LYS A 7 6.63 22.08 3.90
N THR A 8 5.50 21.56 4.35
CA THR A 8 4.83 21.96 5.60
C THR A 8 4.44 20.72 6.39
N GLU A 9 4.84 20.62 7.66
CA GLU A 9 4.38 19.55 8.54
C GLU A 9 3.07 19.96 9.22
N LEU A 10 2.01 19.17 9.05
CA LEU A 10 0.69 19.46 9.62
C LEU A 10 0.54 18.89 11.03
N LYS A 11 1.14 17.71 11.26
CA LYS A 11 1.27 17.04 12.56
C LYS A 11 2.41 16.03 12.46
N PRO A 12 2.92 15.49 13.59
CA PRO A 12 4.00 14.52 13.56
C PRO A 12 3.74 13.37 12.58
N GLY A 13 4.57 13.29 11.55
CA GLY A 13 4.48 12.24 10.52
C GLY A 13 3.46 12.48 9.41
N LEU A 14 2.71 13.58 9.39
CA LEU A 14 1.89 14.03 8.26
C LEU A 14 2.49 15.30 7.65
N ILE A 15 3.10 15.14 6.48
CA ILE A 15 3.82 16.21 5.79
C ILE A 15 3.10 16.53 4.49
N LEU A 16 2.77 17.79 4.28
CA LEU A 16 2.32 18.35 3.02
C LEU A 16 3.52 18.85 2.22
N PHE A 17 3.55 18.62 0.91
CA PHE A 17 4.61 19.12 0.05
C PHE A 17 4.19 19.17 -1.41
N ARG A 18 4.97 19.86 -2.23
CA ARG A 18 4.89 19.80 -3.70
C ARG A 18 6.09 19.08 -4.27
N ARG A 19 5.90 18.52 -5.46
CA ARG A 19 6.95 17.87 -6.23
C ARG A 19 7.53 18.86 -7.22
N GLY A 20 8.84 19.06 -7.16
CA GLY A 20 9.57 19.94 -8.09
C GLY A 20 9.95 19.27 -9.41
N ASP A 21 9.72 17.96 -9.53
CA ASP A 21 10.10 17.10 -10.64
C ASP A 21 8.93 16.75 -11.59
N VAL A 22 7.79 17.43 -11.44
CA VAL A 22 6.56 17.19 -12.22
C VAL A 22 5.97 18.50 -12.72
N ASP A 23 5.36 18.49 -13.91
CA ASP A 23 4.85 19.70 -14.58
C ASP A 23 3.61 20.31 -13.90
N HIS A 24 2.99 19.61 -12.96
CA HIS A 24 1.81 20.08 -12.23
C HIS A 24 2.15 20.58 -10.82
N ARG A 25 1.39 21.58 -10.34
CA ARG A 25 1.55 22.15 -8.98
C ARG A 25 0.69 21.47 -7.90
N MET A 26 0.29 20.23 -8.11
CA MET A 26 -0.56 19.50 -7.17
C MET A 26 0.15 19.28 -5.84
N TRP A 27 -0.60 19.41 -4.75
CA TRP A 27 -0.15 19.07 -3.41
C TRP A 27 -0.09 17.55 -3.23
N TYR A 28 0.90 17.12 -2.46
CA TYR A 28 1.09 15.76 -2.00
C TYR A 28 1.08 15.74 -0.48
N CYS A 29 0.63 14.62 0.09
CA CYS A 29 0.87 14.31 1.49
C CYS A 29 1.77 13.08 1.63
N ARG A 30 2.58 13.07 2.68
CA ARG A 30 3.41 11.95 3.11
C ARG A 30 3.02 11.61 4.54
N MET A 31 2.58 10.36 4.76
CA MET A 31 2.11 9.87 6.06
C MET A 31 3.03 8.77 6.58
N LYS A 32 3.52 8.93 7.81
CA LYS A 32 4.36 7.94 8.50
C LYS A 32 3.50 6.76 8.94
N MET A 33 3.95 5.55 8.65
CA MET A 33 3.23 4.36 9.09
C MET A 33 3.57 4.02 10.54
N PRO A 34 2.58 3.75 11.41
CA PRO A 34 2.85 3.41 12.81
C PRO A 34 3.56 2.06 13.00
N LYS A 35 3.33 1.09 12.10
CA LYS A 35 3.88 -0.27 12.19
C LYS A 35 5.00 -0.57 11.19
N ALA A 36 5.41 0.42 10.40
CA ALA A 36 6.44 0.22 9.39
C ALA A 36 7.30 1.48 9.30
N ASP A 37 8.61 1.33 9.21
CA ASP A 37 9.53 2.46 9.03
C ASP A 37 9.54 2.95 7.58
N ARG A 38 8.34 3.18 7.05
CA ARG A 38 8.08 3.68 5.70
C ARG A 38 6.97 4.70 5.74
N TYR A 39 6.97 5.55 4.73
CA TYR A 39 5.93 6.53 4.51
C TYR A 39 5.11 6.14 3.28
N LYS A 40 3.82 6.46 3.29
CA LYS A 40 3.01 6.48 2.06
C LYS A 40 2.86 7.90 1.56
N THR A 41 3.10 8.07 0.27
CA THR A 41 2.94 9.34 -0.43
C THR A 41 1.70 9.27 -1.31
N VAL A 42 0.83 10.27 -1.24
CA VAL A 42 -0.40 10.35 -2.04
C VAL A 42 -0.52 11.74 -2.64
N SER A 43 -0.95 11.81 -3.91
CA SER A 43 -1.34 13.09 -4.53
C SER A 43 -2.72 13.49 -4.05
N LEU A 44 -2.86 14.73 -3.59
CA LEU A 44 -4.12 15.29 -3.11
C LEU A 44 -4.97 15.87 -4.24
N LYS A 45 -4.46 15.84 -5.49
CA LYS A 45 -5.17 16.29 -6.71
C LYS A 45 -5.79 17.68 -6.56
N THR A 46 -5.10 18.58 -5.87
CA THR A 46 -5.49 19.98 -5.71
C THR A 46 -4.25 20.87 -5.67
N THR A 47 -4.36 22.09 -6.18
CA THR A 47 -3.34 23.14 -6.08
C THR A 47 -3.59 24.10 -4.91
N ASP A 48 -4.81 24.08 -4.37
CA ASP A 48 -5.25 24.87 -3.23
C ASP A 48 -4.72 24.26 -1.92
N ILE A 49 -4.11 25.09 -1.06
CA ILE A 49 -3.47 24.65 0.17
C ILE A 49 -4.48 24.29 1.27
N ASP A 50 -5.60 24.99 1.38
CA ASP A 50 -6.58 24.75 2.44
C ASP A 50 -7.33 23.45 2.15
N VAL A 51 -7.73 23.25 0.89
CA VAL A 51 -8.28 21.98 0.41
C VAL A 51 -7.26 20.85 0.56
N ALA A 52 -5.97 21.11 0.32
CA ALA A 52 -4.93 20.12 0.50
C ALA A 52 -4.76 19.71 1.98
N ARG A 53 -4.86 20.66 2.91
CA ARG A 53 -4.79 20.36 4.35
C ARG A 53 -5.92 19.44 4.77
N GLU A 54 -7.15 19.76 4.40
CA GLU A 54 -8.33 18.94 4.69
C GLU A 54 -8.16 17.51 4.13
N ARG A 55 -7.88 17.39 2.83
CA ARG A 55 -7.66 16.08 2.18
C ARG A 55 -6.50 15.29 2.78
N ALA A 56 -5.45 15.96 3.26
CA ALA A 56 -4.33 15.31 3.92
C ALA A 56 -4.76 14.68 5.27
N PHE A 57 -5.64 15.34 6.02
CA PHE A 57 -6.21 14.77 7.24
C PHE A 57 -7.14 13.60 6.96
N ASP A 58 -8.01 13.71 5.95
CA ASP A 58 -8.88 12.60 5.53
C ASP A 58 -8.07 11.37 5.12
N GLN A 59 -7.00 11.58 4.34
CA GLN A 59 -6.15 10.49 3.88
C GLN A 59 -5.38 9.81 5.02
N ASP A 60 -4.94 10.58 6.02
CA ASP A 60 -4.30 10.04 7.22
C ASP A 60 -5.31 9.25 8.08
N ALA A 61 -6.54 9.74 8.21
CA ALA A 61 -7.61 9.05 8.92
C ALA A 61 -7.99 7.72 8.23
N ASP A 62 -8.14 7.72 6.90
CA ASP A 62 -8.40 6.52 6.09
C ASP A 62 -7.28 5.49 6.25
N ILE A 63 -6.01 5.90 6.19
CA ILE A 63 -4.87 4.99 6.39
C ILE A 63 -4.87 4.40 7.80
N ARG A 64 -5.09 5.22 8.83
CA ARG A 64 -5.18 4.73 10.22
C ARG A 64 -6.33 3.75 10.39
N PHE A 65 -7.47 4.02 9.76
CA PHE A 65 -8.61 3.12 9.74
C PHE A 65 -8.23 1.77 9.09
N ARG A 66 -7.65 1.79 7.89
CA ARG A 66 -7.19 0.58 7.21
C ARG A 66 -6.23 -0.24 8.04
N ILE A 67 -5.23 0.39 8.68
CA ILE A 67 -4.27 -0.29 9.56
C ILE A 67 -4.97 -0.90 10.79
N LYS A 68 -5.93 -0.20 11.38
CA LYS A 68 -6.69 -0.69 12.53
C LYS A 68 -7.52 -1.93 12.18
N HIS A 69 -8.03 -1.98 10.94
CA HIS A 69 -8.88 -3.06 10.43
C HIS A 69 -8.11 -4.10 9.61
N ASP A 70 -6.77 -4.09 9.64
CA ASP A 70 -5.90 -5.01 8.91
C ASP A 70 -6.14 -5.02 7.38
N VAL A 71 -6.59 -3.89 6.84
CA VAL A 71 -6.77 -3.66 5.41
C VAL A 71 -5.43 -3.20 4.81
N PRO A 72 -4.97 -3.81 3.70
CA PRO A 72 -3.73 -3.41 3.03
C PRO A 72 -3.69 -1.92 2.66
N VAL A 73 -2.61 -1.26 3.06
CA VAL A 73 -2.35 0.16 2.77
C VAL A 73 -1.44 0.33 1.57
N PHE A 74 -0.50 -0.58 1.39
CA PHE A 74 0.40 -0.60 0.24
C PHE A 74 -0.10 -1.65 -0.73
N ASN A 75 0.02 -1.36 -2.00
CA ASN A 75 -0.17 -2.39 -3.00
C ASN A 75 1.04 -3.34 -2.90
N HIS A 76 0.77 -4.61 -3.08
CA HIS A 76 1.79 -5.65 -3.16
C HIS A 76 1.73 -6.27 -4.55
N PRO A 77 2.86 -6.69 -5.14
CA PRO A 77 2.80 -7.50 -6.34
C PRO A 77 2.00 -8.78 -6.05
N PHE A 78 1.13 -9.19 -6.98
CA PHE A 78 0.29 -10.39 -6.83
C PHE A 78 1.10 -11.63 -6.43
N ARG A 79 2.36 -11.75 -6.89
CA ARG A 79 3.27 -12.82 -6.49
C ARG A 79 3.52 -12.87 -4.98
N GLU A 80 3.67 -11.73 -4.32
CA GLU A 80 3.87 -11.66 -2.87
C GLU A 80 2.60 -12.08 -2.13
N VAL A 81 1.45 -11.51 -2.52
CA VAL A 81 0.14 -11.88 -1.97
C VAL A 81 -0.15 -13.38 -2.17
N GLY A 82 0.17 -13.91 -3.35
CA GLY A 82 0.03 -15.32 -3.69
C GLY A 82 0.86 -16.23 -2.78
N ARG A 83 2.10 -15.84 -2.45
CA ARG A 83 2.96 -16.60 -1.52
C ARG A 83 2.40 -16.61 -0.10
N GLU A 84 1.94 -15.46 0.40
CA GLU A 84 1.33 -15.36 1.73
C GLU A 84 0.06 -16.23 1.84
N TYR A 85 -0.76 -16.22 0.79
CA TYR A 85 -1.93 -17.09 0.71
C TYR A 85 -1.54 -18.56 0.73
N LEU A 86 -0.53 -18.98 -0.05
CA LEU A 86 -0.06 -20.37 -0.07
C LEU A 86 0.47 -20.83 1.30
N LEU A 87 1.24 -20.00 2.00
CA LEU A 87 1.69 -20.29 3.37
C LEU A 87 0.53 -20.53 4.32
N THR A 88 -0.52 -19.71 4.19
CA THR A 88 -1.76 -19.88 4.97
C THR A 88 -2.43 -21.22 4.65
N GLN A 89 -2.53 -21.60 3.37
CA GLN A 89 -3.12 -22.89 2.96
C GLN A 89 -2.28 -24.07 3.46
N GLU A 90 -0.95 -23.98 3.46
CA GLU A 90 -0.09 -25.02 4.02
C GLU A 90 -0.29 -25.20 5.52
N ALA A 91 -0.43 -24.10 6.26
CA ALA A 91 -0.75 -24.16 7.69
C ALA A 91 -2.12 -24.83 7.93
N ARG A 92 -3.14 -24.50 7.12
CA ARG A 92 -4.46 -25.12 7.19
C ARG A 92 -4.44 -26.61 6.86
N ALA A 93 -3.64 -27.02 5.88
CA ALA A 93 -3.45 -28.43 5.53
C ALA A 93 -2.76 -29.20 6.66
N LYS A 94 -1.73 -28.62 7.28
CA LYS A 94 -1.06 -29.21 8.46
C LYS A 94 -2.01 -29.37 9.65
N ARG A 95 -2.97 -28.45 9.83
CA ARG A 95 -4.02 -28.54 10.86
C ARG A 95 -5.17 -29.49 10.50
N GLY A 96 -5.17 -30.08 9.31
CA GLY A 96 -6.24 -30.99 8.86
C GLY A 96 -7.53 -30.28 8.44
N GLU A 97 -7.55 -28.96 8.34
CA GLU A 97 -8.73 -28.19 7.90
C GLU A 97 -9.03 -28.38 6.40
N ILE A 98 -8.01 -28.77 5.63
CA ILE A 98 -8.11 -29.05 4.20
C ILE A 98 -7.27 -30.28 3.84
N SER A 99 -7.55 -30.88 2.68
CA SER A 99 -6.73 -31.97 2.14
C SER A 99 -5.26 -31.57 1.98
N ALA A 100 -4.35 -32.45 2.40
CA ALA A 100 -2.90 -32.28 2.28
C ALA A 100 -2.41 -32.02 0.84
N ALA A 101 -3.15 -32.49 -0.17
CA ALA A 101 -2.81 -32.28 -1.58
C ALA A 101 -3.20 -30.89 -2.11
N ARG A 102 -4.07 -30.15 -1.41
CA ARG A 102 -4.63 -28.88 -1.88
C ARG A 102 -3.60 -27.77 -2.03
N PRO A 103 -2.67 -27.52 -1.08
CA PRO A 103 -1.65 -26.48 -1.24
C PRO A 103 -0.76 -26.71 -2.47
N ARG A 104 -0.39 -27.97 -2.77
CA ARG A 104 0.42 -28.31 -3.95
C ARG A 104 -0.27 -27.93 -5.26
N LYS A 105 -1.58 -28.17 -5.37
CA LYS A 105 -2.37 -27.79 -6.56
C LYS A 105 -2.45 -26.27 -6.70
N LEU A 106 -2.72 -25.56 -5.59
CA LEU A 106 -2.80 -24.11 -5.60
C LEU A 106 -1.45 -23.47 -5.96
N ARG A 107 -0.34 -24.02 -5.48
CA ARG A 107 1.01 -23.55 -5.82
C ARG A 107 1.26 -23.60 -7.33
N ALA A 108 0.89 -24.70 -7.99
CA ALA A 108 1.04 -24.84 -9.44
C ALA A 108 0.23 -23.78 -10.24
N VAL A 109 -0.93 -23.38 -9.73
CA VAL A 109 -1.76 -22.34 -10.37
C VAL A 109 -1.18 -20.95 -10.13
N VAL A 110 -0.89 -20.62 -8.86
CA VAL A 110 -0.45 -19.29 -8.44
C VAL A 110 0.95 -18.99 -8.96
N GLU A 111 1.93 -19.86 -8.71
CA GLU A 111 3.33 -19.65 -9.12
C GLU A 111 3.61 -20.07 -10.57
N GLY A 112 2.70 -20.82 -11.19
CA GLY A 112 2.84 -21.31 -12.56
C GLY A 112 2.07 -20.50 -13.59
N ALA A 113 0.76 -20.73 -13.67
CA ALA A 113 -0.08 -20.15 -14.71
C ALA A 113 -0.30 -18.65 -14.50
N LEU A 114 -0.65 -18.23 -13.27
CA LEU A 114 -1.03 -16.85 -12.98
C LEU A 114 0.18 -15.92 -12.89
N ASP A 115 1.28 -16.37 -12.27
CA ASP A 115 2.47 -15.53 -12.05
C ASP A 115 3.03 -14.92 -13.35
N LYS A 116 2.96 -15.66 -14.46
CA LYS A 116 3.42 -15.20 -15.78
C LYS A 116 2.68 -13.97 -16.30
N TYR A 117 1.41 -13.82 -15.95
CA TYR A 117 0.55 -12.75 -16.47
C TYR A 117 0.34 -11.64 -15.46
N VAL A 118 0.17 -11.99 -14.18
CA VAL A 118 -0.23 -11.03 -13.14
C VAL A 118 0.74 -10.93 -11.99
N GLY A 119 1.84 -11.70 -11.96
CA GLY A 119 2.74 -11.76 -10.80
C GLY A 119 3.34 -10.41 -10.38
N SER A 120 3.61 -9.52 -11.34
CA SER A 120 4.14 -8.16 -11.12
C SER A 120 3.05 -7.11 -10.90
N THR A 121 1.78 -7.43 -11.18
CA THR A 121 0.65 -6.52 -11.03
C THR A 121 0.48 -6.16 -9.56
N GLN A 122 0.43 -4.87 -9.29
CA GLN A 122 0.18 -4.31 -7.96
C GLN A 122 -1.30 -4.50 -7.61
N VAL A 123 -1.57 -5.24 -6.55
CA VAL A 123 -2.92 -5.54 -6.00
C VAL A 123 -3.04 -5.11 -4.55
#